data_AF-A0A930SPM6-F1
#
_entry.id   AF-A0A930SPM6-F1
#
_cell.length_a   1.000
_cell.length_b   1.000
_cell.length_c   1.000
_cell.angle_alpha   90.00
_cell.angle_beta   90.00
_cell.angle_gamma   90.00
#
_symmetry.space_group_name_H-M   'P 1'
#
loop_
_entity.id
_entity.type
_entity.pdbx_description
1 polymer ?
#
loop_
_entity_poly.entity_id
_entity_poly.type
_entity_poly.pdbx_seq_one_letter_code
_entity_poly.pdbx_strand_id
1 'polypeptide(L)'
;MKSTDYFRTVVPQKHPEVRLEWIQRVLANPVKQTTQEDGRIVYWGNIAEKEGRALRVVTLEDGGTVHNAFFDRSFYRRQLRGEEPQ
;
A
#
# COMPACT_ATOMS: atom_id res chain seq x y z
N MET A 1 11.81 8.89 -0.50
CA MET A 1 11.32 7.60 0.03
C MET A 1 12.36 6.54 -0.27
N LYS A 2 12.70 5.67 0.70
CA LYS A 2 13.61 4.54 0.44
C LYS A 2 12.84 3.44 -0.29
N SER A 3 13.50 2.71 -1.19
CA SER A 3 12.86 1.58 -1.90
C SER A 3 13.87 0.50 -2.27
N THR A 4 13.38 -0.70 -2.54
CA THR A 4 14.18 -1.82 -3.07
C THR A 4 14.36 -1.73 -4.59
N ASP A 5 15.29 -2.52 -5.14
CA ASP A 5 15.41 -2.69 -6.60
C ASP A 5 14.16 -3.32 -7.21
N TYR A 6 13.54 -4.26 -6.50
CA TYR A 6 12.27 -4.86 -6.91
C TYR A 6 11.20 -3.79 -7.10
N PHE A 7 11.06 -2.87 -6.13
CA PHE A 7 10.13 -1.76 -6.25
C PHE A 7 10.45 -0.91 -7.49
N ARG A 8 11.70 -0.49 -7.68
CA ARG A 8 12.10 0.40 -8.79
C ARG A 8 11.89 -0.22 -10.17
N THR A 9 12.06 -1.52 -10.29
CA THR A 9 12.09 -2.20 -11.59
C THR A 9 10.77 -2.89 -11.92
N VAL A 10 10.12 -3.53 -10.95
CA VAL A 10 8.94 -4.40 -11.19
C VAL A 10 7.63 -3.64 -10.98
N VAL A 11 7.53 -2.79 -9.95
CA VAL A 11 6.26 -2.14 -9.61
C VAL A 11 5.78 -1.17 -10.69
N PRO A 12 6.62 -0.29 -11.28
CA PRO A 12 6.20 0.57 -12.38
C PRO A 12 5.69 -0.19 -13.61
N GLN A 13 6.20 -1.41 -13.86
CA GLN A 13 5.77 -2.24 -14.98
C GLN A 13 4.44 -2.94 -14.69
N LYS A 14 4.26 -3.48 -13.48
CA LYS A 14 3.04 -4.23 -13.10
C LYS A 14 1.87 -3.33 -12.68
N HIS A 15 2.19 -2.19 -12.08
CA HIS A 15 1.23 -1.25 -11.49
C HIS A 15 1.58 0.19 -11.90
N PRO A 16 1.58 0.49 -13.21
CA PRO A 16 1.94 1.81 -13.73
C PRO A 16 1.03 2.94 -13.22
N GLU A 17 -0.15 2.61 -12.72
CA GLU A 17 -1.07 3.58 -12.12
C GLU A 17 -0.66 4.05 -10.73
N VAL A 18 0.25 3.35 -10.04
CA VAL A 18 0.64 3.68 -8.67
C VAL A 18 1.57 4.88 -8.68
N ARG A 19 1.21 5.92 -7.93
CA ARG A 19 1.98 7.16 -7.82
C ARG A 19 2.75 7.22 -6.51
N LEU A 20 3.96 7.78 -6.56
CA LEU A 20 4.81 7.96 -5.38
C LEU A 20 4.13 8.80 -4.29
N GLU A 21 3.39 9.84 -4.68
CA GLU A 21 2.62 10.69 -3.77
C GLU A 21 1.59 9.91 -2.94
N TRP A 22 0.95 8.91 -3.56
CA TRP A 22 -0.02 8.06 -2.88
C TRP A 22 0.67 7.12 -1.90
N ILE A 23 1.82 6.55 -2.28
CA ILE A 23 2.60 5.69 -1.37
C ILE A 23 3.02 6.49 -0.13
N GLN A 24 3.52 7.71 -0.31
CA GLN A 24 3.88 8.58 0.82
C GLN A 24 2.69 8.91 1.71
N ARG A 25 1.53 9.20 1.11
CA ARG A 25 0.28 9.46 1.86
C ARG A 25 -0.13 8.25 2.69
N VAL A 26 -0.10 7.05 2.12
CA VAL A 26 -0.45 5.80 2.83
C VAL A 26 0.53 5.50 3.96
N LEU A 27 1.83 5.70 3.75
CA LEU A 27 2.82 5.49 4.81
C LEU A 27 2.69 6.51 5.95
N ALA A 28 2.31 7.75 5.64
CA ALA A 28 2.15 8.80 6.64
C ALA A 28 0.87 8.64 7.46
N ASN A 29 -0.23 8.23 6.84
CA ASN A 29 -1.54 8.09 7.48
C ASN A 29 -2.25 6.82 6.97
N PRO A 30 -1.83 5.62 7.42
CA PRO A 30 -2.47 4.39 7.02
C PRO A 30 -3.85 4.25 7.69
N VAL A 31 -4.81 3.73 6.94
CA VAL A 31 -6.12 3.30 7.45
C VAL A 31 -5.98 1.98 8.22
N LYS A 32 -5.05 1.12 7.77
CA LYS A 32 -4.70 -0.13 8.45
C LYS A 32 -3.21 -0.40 8.31
N GLN A 33 -2.62 -0.97 9.37
CA GLN A 33 -1.26 -1.50 9.36
C GLN A 33 -1.25 -2.93 9.91
N THR A 34 -0.41 -3.79 9.34
CA THR A 34 -0.18 -5.15 9.87
C THR A 34 1.26 -5.59 9.58
N THR A 35 1.90 -6.23 10.56
CA THR A 35 3.23 -6.85 10.39
C THR A 35 3.05 -8.33 10.03
N GLN A 36 3.74 -8.80 9.00
CA GLN A 36 3.76 -10.20 8.58
C GLN A 36 4.80 -11.01 9.37
N GLU A 37 4.70 -12.34 9.32
CA GLU A 37 5.65 -13.25 9.99
C GLU A 37 7.10 -13.08 9.49
N ASP A 38 7.28 -12.65 8.23
CA ASP A 38 8.59 -12.37 7.62
C ASP A 38 9.16 -10.98 7.99
N GLY A 39 8.50 -10.25 8.90
CA GLY A 39 8.91 -8.92 9.35
C GLY A 39 8.46 -7.78 8.44
N ARG A 40 7.89 -8.05 7.25
CA ARG A 40 7.40 -6.97 6.38
C ARG A 40 6.17 -6.30 6.98
N ILE A 41 6.08 -4.99 6.78
CA ILE A 41 4.94 -4.21 7.23
C ILE A 41 4.07 -3.86 6.04
N VAL A 42 2.76 -4.07 6.19
CA VAL A 42 1.75 -3.76 5.19
C VAL A 42 0.91 -2.60 5.69
N TYR A 43 0.77 -1.60 4.84
CA TYR A 43 -0.04 -0.41 5.05
C TYR A 43 -1.14 -0.40 4.00
N TRP A 44 -2.35 -0.05 4.40
CA TRP A 44 -3.46 0.25 3.49
C TRP A 44 -3.88 1.70 3.67
N GLY A 45 -4.18 2.37 2.58
CA GLY A 45 -4.81 3.68 2.63
C GLY A 45 -5.71 3.93 1.42
N ASN A 46 -6.84 4.57 1.67
CA ASN A 46 -7.84 4.88 0.66
C ASN A 46 -7.32 5.98 -0.27
N ILE A 47 -7.38 5.75 -1.59
CA ILE A 47 -7.02 6.75 -2.59
C ILE A 47 -8.30 7.26 -3.24
N ALA A 48 -8.76 8.44 -2.84
CA ALA A 48 -9.98 9.05 -3.36
C ALA A 48 -9.90 9.24 -4.89
N GLU A 49 -8.71 9.59 -5.39
CA GLU A 49 -8.40 9.74 -6.81
C GLU A 49 -8.46 8.42 -7.61
N LYS A 50 -8.59 7.27 -6.91
CA LYS A 50 -8.67 5.93 -7.51
C LYS A 50 -9.92 5.17 -7.08
N GLU A 51 -11.05 5.87 -7.02
CA GLU A 51 -12.44 5.35 -7.00
C GLU A 51 -12.61 3.98 -6.34
N GLY A 52 -12.78 3.96 -5.03
CA GLY A 52 -13.10 2.75 -4.30
C GLY A 52 -11.99 1.70 -4.30
N ARG A 53 -10.74 2.15 -4.17
CA ARG A 53 -9.59 1.26 -4.02
C ARG A 53 -8.70 1.79 -2.90
N ALA A 54 -8.24 0.86 -2.06
CA ALA A 54 -7.14 1.12 -1.16
C ALA A 54 -5.83 0.76 -1.85
N LEU A 55 -4.83 1.61 -1.68
CA LEU A 55 -3.45 1.28 -2.04
C LEU A 55 -2.84 0.49 -0.89
N ARG A 56 -2.35 -0.71 -1.20
CA ARG A 56 -1.58 -1.54 -0.30
C ARG A 56 -0.10 -1.30 -0.55
N VAL A 57 0.61 -0.84 0.47
CA VAL A 57 2.06 -0.60 0.45
C VAL A 57 2.74 -1.60 1.36
N VAL A 58 3.76 -2.28 0.85
CA VAL A 58 4.56 -3.24 1.62
C VAL A 58 5.96 -2.67 1.78
N THR A 59 6.41 -2.53 3.03
CA THR A 59 7.77 -2.13 3.36
C THR A 59 8.57 -3.32 3.89
N LEU A 60 9.88 -3.16 3.96
CA LEU A 60 10.73 -4.01 4.79
C LEU A 60 10.45 -3.75 6.28
N GLU A 61 11.16 -4.48 7.15
CA GLU A 61 11.05 -4.41 8.62
C GLU A 61 11.31 -3.01 9.21
N ASP A 62 12.04 -2.15 8.48
CA ASP A 62 12.33 -0.77 8.90
C ASP A 62 11.13 0.19 8.77
N GLY A 63 10.00 -0.28 8.21
CA GLY A 63 8.78 0.52 8.02
C GLY A 63 8.88 1.66 7.00
N GLY A 64 10.05 1.86 6.37
CA GLY A 64 10.32 3.01 5.51
C GLY A 64 10.87 2.67 4.13
N THR A 65 11.42 1.47 3.95
CA THR A 65 11.94 0.97 2.68
C THR A 65 10.84 0.23 1.93
N VAL A 66 10.26 0.87 0.92
CA VAL A 66 9.17 0.29 0.14
C VAL A 66 9.67 -0.85 -0.74
N HIS A 67 9.06 -2.01 -0.57
CA HIS A 67 9.33 -3.21 -1.34
C HIS A 67 8.31 -3.42 -2.46
N ASN A 68 7.02 -3.19 -2.21
CA ASN A 68 5.95 -3.37 -3.19
C ASN A 68 4.79 -2.39 -2.95
N ALA A 69 4.03 -2.06 -3.98
CA ALA A 69 2.81 -1.25 -3.85
C ALA A 69 1.80 -1.56 -4.96
N PHE A 70 0.54 -1.81 -4.61
CA PHE A 70 -0.51 -2.14 -5.57
C PHE A 70 -1.92 -1.90 -4.99
N PHE A 71 -2.91 -1.73 -5.87
CA PHE A 71 -4.30 -1.53 -5.45
C PHE A 71 -4.96 -2.82 -5.00
N ASP A 72 -5.52 -2.81 -3.79
CA ASP A 72 -6.31 -3.89 -3.21
C ASP A 72 -7.80 -3.60 -3.38
N ARG A 73 -8.41 -4.20 -4.42
CA ARG A 73 -9.85 -4.06 -4.71
C ARG A 73 -10.72 -4.78 -3.69
N SER A 74 -10.18 -5.78 -3.01
CA SER A 74 -10.93 -6.56 -2.03
C SER A 74 -11.07 -5.80 -0.71
N PHE A 75 -10.05 -5.04 -0.33
CA PHE A 75 -10.05 -4.22 0.88
C PHE A 75 -11.20 -3.22 0.89
N TYR A 76 -11.40 -2.50 -0.21
CA TYR A 76 -12.50 -1.53 -0.30
C TYR A 76 -13.89 -2.20 -0.14
N ARG A 77 -14.09 -3.37 -0.74
CA ARG A 77 -15.34 -4.14 -0.57
C ARG A 77 -15.54 -4.57 0.89
N ARG A 78 -14.46 -4.95 1.59
CA ARG A 78 -14.53 -5.29 3.01
C ARG A 78 -14.84 -4.06 3.88
N GLN A 79 -14.28 -2.89 3.57
CA GLN A 79 -14.63 -1.62 4.24
C GLN A 79 -16.12 -1.27 4.10
N LEU A 80 -16.69 -1.45 2.90
CA LEU A 80 -18.12 -1.22 2.67
C LEU A 80 -19.01 -2.16 3.49
N ARG A 81 -18.52 -3.36 3.82
CA ARG A 81 -19.21 -4.33 4.68
C ARG A 81 -18.94 -4.11 6.18
N GLY A 82 -18.14 -3.11 6.55
CA GLY A 82 -17.74 -2.85 7.94
C GLY A 82 -16.72 -3.84 8.49
N GLU A 83 -16.05 -4.61 7.64
CA GLU A 83 -15.06 -5.63 8.04
C GLU A 83 -13.64 -5.04 8.17
N GLU A 84 -13.42 -3.81 7.71
CA GLU A 84 -12.12 -3.12 7.71
C GLU A 84 -12.34 -1.65 8.13
N PRO A 85 -11.34 -1.01 8.76
CA PRO A 85 -11.40 0.41 9.12
C PRO A 85 -11.49 1.30 7.87
N GLN A 86 -12.11 2.48 7.99
CA GLN A 86 -12.26 3.47 6.91
C GLN A 86 -11.25 4.61 7.00
#